data_AF-A0A8X7YKA3-F1
#
_entry.id   AF-A0A8X7YKA3-F1
#
_cell.length_a   1.000
_cell.length_b   1.000
_cell.length_c   1.000
_cell.angle_alpha   90.00
_cell.angle_beta   90.00
_cell.angle_gamma   90.00
#
_symmetry.space_group_name_H-M   'P 1'
#
loop_
_entity.id
_entity.type
_entity.pdbx_description
1 polymer ?
#
loop_
_entity_poly.entity_id
_entity_poly.type
_entity_poly.pdbx_seq_one_letter_code
_entity_poly.pdbx_strand_id
1 'polypeptide(L)'
;MRAKTLPFLVLFLSVTHCICHAAELNGPSKQPETISFGTAGGLRQGFPKGFVFGTATSAYQVEGMADKDGRGPSIWDAFVKIPGIVANNATGEVSVDQYHRYKVDGAGKVNWNGVAYYNRLIDYMIERGITPYANLYHYDLPLALEKKYNGLLSNQVVFIHPIVYGEYPKTMQNIVGSRLPKFTEEEVKMVKGSMDFVGINHYTTYYMYDPHQSKPKNLGYQQDWNAGFAYKKKGVEIGPRANSYWLYNVPWGMYKAVMYIKERYGNPTMILSENGMSCYFTS
;
A
#
# COMPACT_ATOMS: atom_id res chain seq x y z
N MET A 1 -30.94 -27.88 4.29
CA MET A 1 -30.62 -26.76 3.38
C MET A 1 -29.31 -26.14 3.81
N ARG A 2 -28.23 -26.27 3.04
CA ARG A 2 -26.94 -25.62 3.32
C ARG A 2 -27.00 -24.19 2.78
N ALA A 3 -26.79 -23.21 3.65
CA ALA A 3 -26.60 -21.82 3.26
C ALA A 3 -25.36 -21.71 2.35
N LYS A 4 -25.54 -21.16 1.16
CA LYS A 4 -24.44 -20.81 0.26
C LYS A 4 -23.74 -19.59 0.86
N THR A 5 -22.53 -19.78 1.37
CA THR A 5 -21.63 -18.68 1.75
C THR A 5 -21.27 -17.86 0.51
N LEU A 6 -21.64 -16.59 0.51
CA LEU A 6 -21.21 -15.59 -0.47
C LEU A 6 -19.70 -15.35 -0.30
N PRO A 7 -18.88 -15.30 -1.37
CA PRO A 7 -17.48 -14.92 -1.23
C PRO A 7 -17.38 -13.42 -0.91
N PHE A 8 -16.67 -13.09 0.17
CA PHE A 8 -16.29 -11.73 0.51
C PHE A 8 -15.19 -11.26 -0.44
N LEU A 9 -15.46 -10.22 -1.25
CA LEU A 9 -14.45 -9.53 -2.05
C LEU A 9 -13.68 -8.58 -1.13
N VAL A 10 -12.41 -8.86 -0.86
CA VAL A 10 -11.52 -7.98 -0.08
C VAL A 10 -10.66 -7.17 -1.04
N LEU A 11 -10.92 -5.85 -1.11
CA LEU A 11 -10.08 -4.93 -1.88
C LEU A 11 -8.76 -4.71 -1.13
N PHE A 12 -7.63 -4.92 -1.81
CA PHE A 12 -6.30 -4.89 -1.22
C PHE A 12 -5.52 -3.67 -1.71
N LEU A 13 -4.91 -2.92 -0.78
CA LEU A 13 -3.94 -1.87 -1.09
C LEU A 13 -2.57 -2.34 -0.59
N SER A 14 -1.85 -3.12 -1.40
CA SER A 14 -0.41 -3.27 -1.20
C SER A 14 0.36 -2.13 -1.82
N VAL A 15 1.48 -1.78 -1.20
CA VAL A 15 2.58 -1.02 -1.79
C VAL A 15 2.93 -1.62 -3.15
N THR A 16 2.31 -1.09 -4.19
CA THR A 16 2.67 -1.40 -5.56
C THR A 16 3.84 -0.49 -5.86
N HIS A 17 5.02 -1.06 -6.05
CA HIS A 17 6.02 -0.38 -6.85
C HIS A 17 5.41 -0.25 -8.25
N CYS A 18 4.81 0.90 -8.56
CA CYS A 18 4.41 1.22 -9.93
C CYS A 18 5.70 1.27 -10.76
N ILE A 19 6.02 0.16 -11.42
CA ILE A 19 7.14 0.09 -12.36
C ILE A 19 6.74 0.90 -13.58
N CYS A 20 7.14 2.17 -13.60
CA CYS A 20 7.06 2.99 -14.80
C CYS A 20 8.23 2.63 -15.71
N HIS A 21 7.93 2.03 -16.86
CA HIS A 21 8.90 1.91 -17.94
C HIS A 21 9.11 3.31 -18.54
N ALA A 22 10.25 3.95 -18.24
CA ALA A 22 10.68 5.11 -18.99
C ALA A 22 11.28 4.63 -20.31
N ALA A 23 10.42 4.31 -21.29
CA ALA A 23 10.88 4.24 -22.66
C ALA A 23 11.41 5.63 -23.04
N GLU A 24 12.61 5.69 -23.60
CA GLU A 24 13.27 6.92 -24.00
C GLU A 24 12.41 7.64 -25.04
N LEU A 25 11.71 8.70 -24.62
CA LEU A 25 11.36 9.77 -25.55
C LEU A 25 12.68 10.49 -25.83
N ASN A 26 13.29 10.19 -26.98
CA ASN A 26 14.44 10.92 -27.51
C ASN A 26 14.02 12.37 -27.80
N GLY A 27 14.11 13.20 -26.77
CA GLY A 27 13.90 14.64 -26.82
C GLY A 27 14.48 15.26 -25.54
N PRO A 28 14.93 16.53 -25.57
CA PRO A 28 15.45 17.17 -24.40
C PRO A 28 14.40 17.12 -23.29
N SER A 29 14.73 16.50 -22.15
CA SER A 29 13.87 16.50 -20.97
C SER A 29 13.73 17.94 -20.51
N LYS A 30 12.63 18.61 -20.87
CA LYS A 30 12.24 19.83 -20.17
C LYS A 30 12.00 19.41 -18.72
N GLN A 31 12.90 19.84 -17.84
CA GLN A 31 12.61 19.91 -16.42
C GLN A 31 11.23 20.57 -16.30
N PRO A 32 10.26 19.97 -15.59
CA PRO A 32 9.01 20.68 -15.34
C PRO A 32 9.38 22.03 -14.72
N GLU A 33 8.79 23.09 -15.24
CA GLU A 33 9.03 24.46 -14.75
C GLU A 33 8.94 24.44 -13.22
N THR A 34 9.98 24.95 -12.58
CA THR A 34 9.98 25.16 -11.14
C THR A 34 8.84 26.13 -10.83
N ILE A 35 7.70 25.58 -10.38
CA ILE A 35 6.66 26.40 -9.78
C ILE A 35 7.28 26.99 -8.52
N SER A 36 7.63 28.26 -8.60
CA SER A 36 8.04 29.06 -7.46
C SER A 36 6.83 29.19 -6.54
N PHE A 37 6.78 28.35 -5.50
CA PHE A 37 5.85 28.57 -4.41
C PHE A 37 6.38 29.76 -3.60
N GLY A 38 5.85 30.95 -3.90
CA GLY A 38 6.12 32.15 -3.12
C GLY A 38 5.82 31.88 -1.64
N THR A 39 6.79 32.16 -0.78
CA THR A 39 6.75 31.94 0.68
C THR A 39 5.69 32.77 1.42
N ALA A 40 4.82 33.49 0.70
CA ALA A 40 3.83 34.42 1.25
C ALA A 40 2.36 33.96 1.11
N GLY A 41 2.08 32.83 0.46
CA GLY A 41 0.75 32.23 0.36
C GLY A 41 0.84 30.73 0.62
N GLY A 42 0.42 30.29 1.80
CA GLY A 42 0.68 28.93 2.30
C GLY A 42 0.31 27.83 1.31
N LEU A 43 1.05 26.71 1.34
CA LEU A 43 0.92 25.51 0.50
C LEU A 43 -0.52 25.13 0.11
N ARG A 44 -1.50 25.37 0.99
CA ARG A 44 -2.93 25.12 0.76
C ARG A 44 -3.56 25.94 -0.37
N GLN A 45 -3.10 27.17 -0.64
CA GLN A 45 -3.63 28.03 -1.69
C GLN A 45 -3.27 27.53 -3.10
N GLY A 46 -2.23 26.67 -3.20
CA GLY A 46 -1.82 26.05 -4.45
C GLY A 46 -2.69 24.85 -4.88
N PHE A 47 -3.67 24.44 -4.08
CA PHE A 47 -4.53 23.29 -4.36
C PHE A 47 -5.98 23.72 -4.62
N PRO A 48 -6.72 22.97 -5.47
CA PRO A 48 -8.10 23.32 -5.80
C PRO A 48 -8.99 23.27 -4.55
N LYS A 49 -10.06 24.07 -4.57
CA LYS A 49 -11.09 24.02 -3.52
C LYS A 49 -11.64 22.60 -3.41
N GLY A 50 -11.69 22.07 -2.18
CA GLY A 50 -12.11 20.70 -1.91
C GLY A 50 -10.97 19.68 -1.91
N PHE A 51 -9.72 20.09 -2.16
CA PHE A 51 -8.57 19.20 -1.99
C PHE A 51 -8.43 18.78 -0.52
N VAL A 52 -8.36 17.48 -0.28
CA VAL A 52 -8.29 16.90 1.06
C VAL A 52 -6.82 16.68 1.43
N PHE A 53 -6.40 17.32 2.52
CA PHE A 53 -5.12 17.02 3.17
C PHE A 53 -5.38 16.12 4.37
N GLY A 54 -4.59 15.06 4.52
CA GLY A 54 -4.74 14.10 5.59
C GLY A 54 -3.41 13.54 6.09
N THR A 55 -3.52 12.64 7.05
CA THR A 55 -2.45 11.79 7.54
C THR A 55 -2.93 10.35 7.54
N ALA A 56 -2.02 9.38 7.52
CA ALA A 56 -2.34 7.96 7.45
C ALA A 56 -1.60 7.20 8.57
N THR A 57 -2.27 6.20 9.13
CA THR A 57 -1.72 5.23 10.09
C THR A 57 -2.27 3.84 9.76
N SER A 58 -1.75 2.79 10.41
CA SER A 58 -2.32 1.44 10.33
C SER A 58 -2.42 0.82 11.72
N ALA A 59 -3.44 -0.03 11.93
CA ALA A 59 -3.81 -0.55 13.24
C ALA A 59 -2.63 -1.18 13.99
N TYR A 60 -1.97 -2.18 13.42
CA TYR A 60 -0.84 -2.86 14.07
C TYR A 60 0.35 -1.93 14.35
N GLN A 61 0.52 -0.88 13.54
CA GLN A 61 1.62 0.08 13.70
C GLN A 61 1.38 1.08 14.82
N VAL A 62 0.15 1.32 15.29
CA VAL A 62 -0.13 2.41 16.24
C VAL A 62 -0.96 2.03 17.46
N GLU A 63 -1.79 0.98 17.37
CA GLU A 63 -2.80 0.69 18.39
C GLU A 63 -2.22 0.08 19.66
N GLY A 64 -1.39 -0.96 19.54
CA GLY A 64 -1.01 -1.80 20.68
C GLY A 64 -2.08 -2.84 21.01
N MET A 65 -2.11 -3.30 22.27
CA MET A 65 -3.13 -4.20 22.82
C MET A 65 -3.25 -5.53 22.08
N ALA A 66 -2.10 -6.07 21.67
CA ALA A 66 -1.99 -7.27 20.83
C ALA A 66 -2.77 -8.50 21.34
N ASP A 67 -2.92 -8.66 22.66
CA ASP A 67 -3.54 -9.82 23.29
C ASP A 67 -4.67 -9.49 24.29
N LYS A 68 -5.16 -8.25 24.30
CA LYS A 68 -6.18 -7.77 25.25
C LYS A 68 -7.52 -7.50 24.57
N ASP A 69 -8.57 -7.31 25.38
CA ASP A 69 -9.94 -6.97 24.97
C ASP A 69 -10.54 -7.86 23.87
N GLY A 70 -10.22 -9.15 23.92
CA GLY A 70 -10.77 -10.14 23.00
C GLY A 70 -10.23 -10.03 21.57
N ARG A 71 -9.17 -9.24 21.33
CA ARG A 71 -8.44 -9.23 20.05
C ARG A 71 -7.79 -10.59 19.82
N GLY A 72 -8.07 -11.20 18.66
CA GLY A 72 -7.37 -12.41 18.23
C GLY A 72 -6.01 -12.07 17.61
N PRO A 73 -5.02 -12.98 17.66
CA PRO A 73 -3.70 -12.72 17.09
C PRO A 73 -3.75 -12.58 15.56
N SER A 74 -3.00 -11.60 15.05
CA SER A 74 -2.65 -11.45 13.64
C SER A 74 -1.39 -12.24 13.29
N ILE A 75 -1.08 -12.33 11.99
CA ILE A 75 0.18 -12.93 11.53
C ILE A 75 1.42 -12.21 12.09
N TRP A 76 1.34 -10.89 12.29
CA TRP A 76 2.46 -10.11 12.83
C TRP A 76 2.75 -10.49 14.28
N ASP A 77 1.73 -10.75 15.10
CA ASP A 77 1.89 -11.17 16.50
C ASP A 77 2.66 -12.48 16.65
N ALA A 78 2.57 -13.36 15.65
CA ALA A 78 3.37 -14.58 15.58
C ALA A 78 4.76 -14.32 14.98
N PHE A 79 4.84 -13.51 13.92
CA PHE A 79 6.08 -13.22 13.20
C PHE A 79 7.12 -12.51 14.07
N VAL A 80 6.72 -11.47 14.82
CA VAL A 80 7.65 -10.69 15.65
C VAL A 80 8.23 -11.47 16.83
N LYS A 81 7.68 -12.65 17.16
CA LYS A 81 8.21 -13.53 18.21
C LYS A 81 9.45 -14.31 17.77
N ILE A 82 9.79 -14.30 16.48
CA ILE A 82 10.99 -14.95 15.97
C ILE A 82 12.20 -14.06 16.29
N PRO A 83 13.15 -14.52 17.13
CA PRO A 83 14.28 -13.69 17.53
C PRO A 83 15.15 -13.26 16.34
N GLY A 84 15.51 -11.98 16.30
CA GLY A 84 16.41 -11.39 15.29
C GLY A 84 15.74 -11.04 13.96
N ILE A 85 14.44 -11.31 13.78
CA ILE A 85 13.74 -11.03 12.52
C ILE A 85 13.30 -9.55 12.39
N VAL A 86 13.14 -8.87 13.53
CA VAL A 86 12.82 -7.43 13.61
C VAL A 86 13.98 -6.70 14.28
N ALA A 87 14.28 -5.49 13.79
CA ALA A 87 15.28 -4.62 14.42
C ALA A 87 15.00 -4.44 15.91
N ASN A 88 16.04 -4.62 16.74
CA ASN A 88 15.97 -4.56 18.21
C ASN A 88 14.94 -5.52 18.84
N ASN A 89 14.46 -6.55 18.12
CA ASN A 89 13.37 -7.42 18.54
C ASN A 89 12.10 -6.66 18.98
N ALA A 90 11.84 -5.49 18.37
CA ALA A 90 10.68 -4.67 18.67
C ALA A 90 9.36 -5.38 18.31
N THR A 91 8.29 -5.08 19.05
CA THR A 91 6.96 -5.68 18.89
C THR A 91 5.87 -4.61 18.75
N GLY A 92 4.68 -5.03 18.29
CA GLY A 92 3.48 -4.19 18.23
C GLY A 92 2.61 -4.26 19.50
N GLU A 93 3.13 -4.79 20.62
CA GLU A 93 2.34 -5.07 21.82
C GLU A 93 1.77 -3.80 22.48
N VAL A 94 2.56 -2.73 22.50
CA VAL A 94 2.16 -1.40 22.99
C VAL A 94 2.13 -0.37 21.86
N SER A 95 3.09 -0.40 20.95
CA SER A 95 3.30 0.63 19.93
C SER A 95 3.30 2.06 20.53
N VAL A 96 2.51 3.00 19.99
CA VAL A 96 2.31 4.36 20.54
C VAL A 96 1.09 4.43 21.48
N ASP A 97 0.53 3.27 21.80
CA ASP A 97 -0.61 3.07 22.70
C ASP A 97 -1.84 3.88 22.27
N GLN A 98 -2.11 3.92 20.95
CA GLN A 98 -3.28 4.62 20.45
C GLN A 98 -4.57 3.99 21.01
N TYR A 99 -4.57 2.69 21.35
CA TYR A 99 -5.71 1.97 21.95
C TYR A 99 -6.28 2.66 23.20
N HIS A 100 -5.45 3.10 24.15
CA HIS A 100 -5.95 3.70 25.38
C HIS A 100 -6.16 5.21 25.29
N ARG A 101 -5.63 5.87 24.25
CA ARG A 101 -5.75 7.32 24.08
C ARG A 101 -7.15 7.76 23.62
N TYR A 102 -8.01 6.80 23.23
CA TYR A 102 -9.44 6.99 23.09
C TYR A 102 -10.17 6.18 24.18
N LYS A 103 -11.21 6.74 24.81
CA LYS A 103 -11.92 6.12 25.95
C LYS A 103 -12.58 4.79 25.57
N VAL A 104 -12.67 3.78 26.46
CA VAL A 104 -13.34 2.48 26.19
C VAL A 104 -14.03 1.89 27.44
N ASP A 105 -15.24 1.32 27.27
CA ASP A 105 -15.92 0.33 28.14
C ASP A 105 -16.52 -0.81 27.26
N GLY A 106 -16.60 -2.06 27.77
CA GLY A 106 -16.76 -3.34 27.01
C GLY A 106 -18.20 -3.89 26.74
N ALA A 107 -18.54 -5.11 26.25
CA ALA A 107 -17.90 -6.37 25.78
C ALA A 107 -18.87 -7.26 24.90
N GLY A 108 -18.38 -8.13 23.99
CA GLY A 108 -19.15 -9.21 23.29
C GLY A 108 -18.47 -9.92 22.08
N LYS A 109 -19.11 -10.96 21.46
CA LYS A 109 -18.68 -11.77 20.26
C LYS A 109 -19.11 -11.13 18.92
N VAL A 110 -18.30 -11.19 17.84
CA VAL A 110 -17.80 -9.98 17.13
C VAL A 110 -17.12 -9.12 18.18
N ASN A 111 -15.83 -8.79 18.04
CA ASN A 111 -15.19 -7.98 19.08
C ASN A 111 -15.83 -6.59 19.11
N TRP A 112 -16.92 -6.46 19.88
CA TRP A 112 -17.71 -5.25 19.99
C TRP A 112 -16.92 -4.16 20.71
N ASN A 113 -15.88 -4.51 21.46
CA ASN A 113 -14.92 -3.53 21.99
C ASN A 113 -14.11 -2.91 20.85
N GLY A 114 -13.68 -3.73 19.88
CA GLY A 114 -13.06 -3.26 18.63
C GLY A 114 -14.01 -2.41 17.80
N VAL A 115 -15.27 -2.82 17.61
CA VAL A 115 -16.27 -2.01 16.89
C VAL A 115 -16.54 -0.69 17.62
N ALA A 116 -16.74 -0.74 18.94
CA ALA A 116 -16.99 0.44 19.76
C ALA A 116 -15.79 1.39 19.77
N TYR A 117 -14.57 0.86 19.70
CA TYR A 117 -13.38 1.67 19.45
C TYR A 117 -13.51 2.45 18.15
N TYR A 118 -13.66 1.76 17.02
CA TYR A 118 -13.70 2.44 15.73
C TYR A 118 -14.85 3.46 15.65
N ASN A 119 -16.01 3.15 16.23
CA ASN A 119 -17.12 4.11 16.34
C ASN A 119 -16.68 5.39 17.09
N ARG A 120 -16.08 5.26 18.28
CA ARG A 120 -15.63 6.43 19.07
C ARG A 120 -14.53 7.22 18.36
N LEU A 121 -13.62 6.54 17.65
CA LEU A 121 -12.59 7.22 16.87
C LEU A 121 -13.21 8.01 15.71
N ILE A 122 -14.15 7.40 14.98
CA ILE A 122 -14.87 8.04 13.88
C ILE A 122 -15.67 9.24 14.39
N ASP A 123 -16.44 9.07 15.48
CA ASP A 123 -17.23 10.15 16.08
C ASP A 123 -16.33 11.31 16.50
N TYR A 124 -15.22 11.02 17.19
CA TYR A 124 -14.24 12.02 17.60
C TYR A 124 -13.61 12.77 16.40
N MET A 125 -13.30 12.06 15.31
CA MET A 125 -12.78 12.69 14.08
C MET A 125 -13.82 13.62 13.45
N ILE A 126 -15.07 13.16 13.33
CA ILE A 126 -16.17 13.94 12.78
C ILE A 126 -16.44 15.20 13.63
N GLU A 127 -16.48 15.07 14.96
CA GLU A 127 -16.61 16.20 15.90
C GLU A 127 -15.50 17.26 15.72
N ARG A 128 -14.30 16.84 15.33
CA ARG A 128 -13.15 17.71 15.05
C ARG A 128 -13.11 18.23 13.61
N GLY A 129 -14.11 17.92 12.78
CA GLY A 129 -14.16 18.29 11.36
C GLY A 129 -13.18 17.52 10.48
N ILE A 130 -12.77 16.32 10.90
CA ILE A 130 -11.85 15.44 10.18
C ILE A 130 -12.67 14.33 9.53
N THR A 131 -12.61 14.22 8.19
CA THR A 131 -13.27 13.14 7.45
C THR A 131 -12.44 11.85 7.56
N PRO A 132 -12.96 10.75 8.14
CA PRO A 132 -12.25 9.49 8.21
C PRO A 132 -12.29 8.75 6.86
N TYR A 133 -11.14 8.24 6.42
CA TYR A 133 -11.02 7.29 5.31
C TYR A 133 -10.47 5.98 5.87
N ALA A 134 -11.31 4.95 5.93
CA ALA A 134 -10.94 3.67 6.53
C ALA A 134 -10.25 2.76 5.51
N ASN A 135 -9.09 2.22 5.89
CA ASN A 135 -8.52 1.05 5.22
C ASN A 135 -9.00 -0.21 5.96
N LEU A 136 -9.73 -1.07 5.26
CA LEU A 136 -10.32 -2.28 5.85
C LEU A 136 -9.31 -3.42 6.06
N TYR A 137 -8.12 -3.33 5.48
CA TYR A 137 -7.06 -4.32 5.63
C TYR A 137 -5.67 -3.68 5.41
N HIS A 138 -4.76 -3.79 6.39
CA HIS A 138 -3.39 -3.26 6.26
C HIS A 138 -2.36 -4.29 6.77
N TYR A 139 -2.24 -5.38 6.01
CA TYR A 139 -1.29 -6.48 6.24
C TYR A 139 -1.41 -7.19 7.59
N ASP A 140 -2.51 -7.03 8.30
CA ASP A 140 -2.80 -7.56 9.62
C ASP A 140 -3.74 -8.77 9.58
N LEU A 141 -3.53 -9.67 8.60
CA LEU A 141 -4.36 -10.86 8.42
C LEU A 141 -4.52 -11.63 9.75
N PRO A 142 -5.77 -11.99 10.14
CA PRO A 142 -5.99 -12.84 11.29
C PRO A 142 -5.22 -14.17 11.13
N LEU A 143 -4.41 -14.54 12.13
CA LEU A 143 -3.59 -15.75 12.10
C LEU A 143 -4.44 -17.02 11.92
N ALA A 144 -5.69 -16.99 12.39
CA ALA A 144 -6.64 -18.08 12.20
C ALA A 144 -6.95 -18.34 10.71
N LEU A 145 -7.02 -17.29 9.88
CA LEU A 145 -7.27 -17.43 8.45
C LEU A 145 -6.03 -17.91 7.70
N GLU A 146 -4.85 -17.45 8.10
CA GLU A 146 -3.56 -17.98 7.60
C GLU A 146 -3.50 -19.51 7.83
N LYS A 147 -3.71 -19.96 9.07
CA LYS A 147 -3.64 -21.38 9.44
C LYS A 147 -4.71 -22.24 8.76
N LYS A 148 -5.90 -21.68 8.52
CA LYS A 148 -7.05 -22.44 8.01
C LYS A 148 -7.12 -22.49 6.48
N TYR A 149 -6.68 -21.42 5.81
CA TYR A 149 -6.89 -21.22 4.38
C TYR A 149 -5.61 -20.83 3.61
N ASN A 150 -4.44 -20.88 4.25
CA ASN A 150 -3.17 -20.45 3.66
C ASN A 150 -3.14 -18.95 3.29
N GLY A 151 -3.98 -18.16 3.97
CA GLY A 151 -4.05 -16.70 3.89
C GLY A 151 -4.04 -16.10 2.49
N LEU A 152 -3.08 -15.20 2.24
CA LEU A 152 -2.97 -14.45 0.98
C LEU A 152 -2.46 -15.27 -0.22
N LEU A 153 -2.16 -16.56 -0.03
CA LEU A 153 -1.81 -17.47 -1.14
C LEU A 153 -3.06 -17.91 -1.94
N SER A 154 -4.24 -17.44 -1.56
CA SER A 154 -5.49 -17.55 -2.32
C SER A 154 -5.45 -16.75 -3.64
N ASN A 155 -6.15 -17.23 -4.67
CA ASN A 155 -6.18 -16.65 -6.02
C ASN A 155 -6.94 -15.29 -6.15
N GLN A 156 -7.41 -14.73 -5.04
CA GLN A 156 -8.28 -13.54 -5.01
C GLN A 156 -7.54 -12.21 -4.81
N VAL A 157 -6.21 -12.19 -4.97
CA VAL A 157 -5.43 -10.95 -4.86
C VAL A 157 -5.39 -10.24 -6.21
N VAL A 158 -5.96 -9.02 -6.23
CA VAL A 158 -6.19 -8.26 -7.46
C VAL A 158 -5.46 -6.91 -7.41
N PHE A 159 -4.83 -6.53 -8.52
CA PHE A 159 -4.20 -5.22 -8.72
C PHE A 159 -5.03 -4.34 -9.68
N ILE A 160 -4.65 -3.08 -9.85
CA ILE A 160 -5.41 -2.11 -10.67
C ILE A 160 -5.75 -2.60 -12.09
N HIS A 161 -4.90 -3.43 -12.70
CA HIS A 161 -5.09 -3.87 -14.09
C HIS A 161 -6.28 -4.82 -14.28
N PRO A 162 -6.46 -5.90 -13.50
CA PRO A 162 -7.71 -6.67 -13.56
C PRO A 162 -8.96 -5.88 -13.14
N ILE A 163 -8.85 -4.92 -12.20
CA ILE A 163 -9.99 -4.07 -11.83
C ILE A 163 -10.45 -3.22 -13.02
N VAL A 164 -9.54 -2.73 -13.86
CA VAL A 164 -9.90 -1.89 -15.01
C VAL A 164 -10.26 -2.73 -16.23
N TYR A 165 -9.48 -3.78 -16.52
CA TYR A 165 -9.58 -4.51 -17.78
C TYR A 165 -10.26 -5.87 -17.67
N GLY A 166 -10.34 -6.44 -16.47
CA GLY A 166 -10.83 -7.81 -16.24
C GLY A 166 -9.79 -8.90 -16.48
N GLU A 167 -8.52 -8.53 -16.66
CA GLU A 167 -7.43 -9.49 -16.88
C GLU A 167 -6.11 -9.01 -16.26
N TYR A 168 -5.16 -9.92 -16.13
CA TYR A 168 -3.79 -9.60 -15.72
C TYR A 168 -2.99 -8.95 -16.86
N PRO A 169 -1.97 -8.10 -16.57
CA PRO A 169 -1.12 -7.52 -17.62
C PRO A 169 -0.49 -8.58 -18.52
N LYS A 170 -0.42 -8.32 -19.83
CA LYS A 170 0.05 -9.32 -20.80
C LYS A 170 1.46 -9.83 -20.51
N THR A 171 2.36 -8.95 -20.07
CA THR A 171 3.72 -9.31 -19.64
C THR A 171 3.69 -10.34 -18.51
N MET A 172 2.79 -10.19 -17.54
CA MET A 172 2.65 -11.14 -16.44
C MET A 172 2.08 -12.48 -16.92
N GLN A 173 1.07 -12.46 -17.80
CA GLN A 173 0.55 -13.68 -18.42
C GLN A 173 1.64 -14.46 -19.16
N ASN A 174 2.53 -13.76 -19.88
CA ASN A 174 3.60 -14.36 -20.68
C ASN A 174 4.75 -14.92 -19.81
N ILE A 175 5.13 -14.20 -18.75
CA ILE A 175 6.25 -14.59 -17.87
C ILE A 175 5.83 -15.73 -16.93
N VAL A 176 4.68 -15.58 -16.28
CA VAL A 176 4.21 -16.49 -15.24
C VAL A 176 3.55 -17.73 -15.86
N GLY A 177 2.89 -17.56 -17.01
CA GLY A 177 2.30 -18.65 -17.78
C GLY A 177 1.23 -19.40 -16.99
N SER A 178 1.33 -20.73 -16.97
CA SER A 178 0.37 -21.62 -16.30
C SER A 178 0.32 -21.48 -14.78
N ARG A 179 1.32 -20.84 -14.15
CA ARG A 179 1.30 -20.56 -12.71
C ARG A 179 0.35 -19.42 -12.34
N LEU A 180 -0.02 -18.57 -13.30
CA LEU A 180 -0.92 -17.46 -13.07
C LEU A 180 -2.36 -18.00 -13.11
N PRO A 181 -3.14 -17.88 -12.03
CA PRO A 181 -4.55 -18.25 -12.06
C PRO A 181 -5.28 -17.50 -13.16
N LYS A 182 -6.33 -18.11 -13.71
CA LYS A 182 -7.20 -17.44 -14.69
C LYS A 182 -8.49 -17.07 -13.99
N PHE A 183 -8.99 -15.88 -14.28
CA PHE A 183 -10.32 -15.48 -13.83
C PHE A 183 -11.38 -16.27 -14.60
N THR A 184 -12.43 -16.71 -13.90
CA THR A 184 -13.68 -17.12 -14.56
C THR A 184 -14.45 -15.89 -15.04
N GLU A 185 -15.42 -16.07 -15.93
CA GLU A 185 -16.26 -14.96 -16.40
C GLU A 185 -17.01 -14.27 -15.26
N GLU A 186 -17.44 -15.03 -14.24
CA GLU A 186 -18.09 -14.51 -13.04
C GLU A 186 -17.13 -13.68 -12.20
N GLU A 187 -15.88 -14.13 -12.03
CA GLU A 187 -14.87 -13.37 -11.30
C GLU A 187 -14.51 -12.07 -12.03
N VAL A 188 -14.41 -12.10 -13.36
CA VAL A 188 -14.23 -10.88 -14.17
C VAL A 188 -15.37 -9.89 -13.95
N LYS A 189 -16.63 -10.36 -13.92
CA LYS A 189 -17.80 -9.51 -13.66
C LYS A 189 -17.79 -8.90 -12.26
N MET A 190 -17.26 -9.60 -11.25
CA MET A 190 -17.14 -9.06 -9.89
C MET A 190 -16.00 -8.05 -9.74
N VAL A 191 -14.89 -8.26 -10.43
CA VAL A 191 -13.67 -7.47 -10.26
C VAL A 191 -13.67 -6.23 -11.15
N LYS A 192 -14.10 -6.36 -12.40
CA LYS A 192 -14.01 -5.29 -13.39
C LYS A 192 -14.95 -4.13 -13.04
N GLY A 193 -14.38 -2.94 -12.87
CA GLY A 193 -15.11 -1.73 -12.50
C GLY A 193 -15.47 -1.64 -11.01
N SER A 194 -14.91 -2.48 -10.16
CA SER A 194 -15.21 -2.51 -8.71
C SER A 194 -14.50 -1.42 -7.89
N MET A 195 -14.00 -0.37 -8.55
CA MET A 195 -13.20 0.69 -7.94
C MET A 195 -13.79 2.07 -8.24
N ASP A 196 -14.06 2.83 -7.18
CA ASP A 196 -14.48 4.24 -7.25
C ASP A 196 -13.31 5.22 -7.24
N PHE A 197 -12.19 4.84 -6.60
CA PHE A 197 -10.97 5.65 -6.52
C PHE A 197 -9.71 4.78 -6.32
N VAL A 198 -8.54 5.32 -6.67
CA VAL A 198 -7.22 4.68 -6.50
C VAL A 198 -6.47 5.36 -5.37
N GLY A 199 -6.07 4.60 -4.35
CA GLY A 199 -5.03 5.03 -3.40
C GLY A 199 -3.64 4.77 -3.96
N ILE A 200 -2.76 5.77 -3.91
CA ILE A 200 -1.35 5.68 -4.32
C ILE A 200 -0.48 5.83 -3.07
N ASN A 201 0.27 4.78 -2.75
CA ASN A 201 1.32 4.83 -1.72
C ASN A 201 2.66 4.98 -2.44
N HIS A 202 3.28 6.17 -2.37
CA HIS A 202 4.55 6.42 -3.05
C HIS A 202 5.51 7.17 -2.13
N TYR A 203 6.70 6.59 -1.99
CA TYR A 203 7.75 7.04 -1.09
C TYR A 203 9.07 7.33 -1.82
N THR A 204 9.38 6.56 -2.86
CA THR A 204 10.66 6.63 -3.58
C THR A 204 10.50 6.18 -5.03
N THR A 205 11.56 6.28 -5.82
CA THR A 205 11.64 5.75 -7.17
C THR A 205 13.04 5.21 -7.40
N TYR A 206 13.15 4.17 -8.24
CA TYR A 206 14.41 3.55 -8.65
C TYR A 206 14.58 3.64 -10.17
N TYR A 207 15.83 3.63 -10.61
CA TYR A 207 16.13 3.26 -11.99
C TYR A 207 15.95 1.75 -12.14
N MET A 208 15.43 1.32 -13.30
CA MET A 208 15.39 -0.09 -13.67
C MET A 208 16.44 -0.36 -14.73
N TYR A 209 17.07 -1.52 -14.68
CA TYR A 209 17.98 -1.98 -15.72
C TYR A 209 17.75 -3.46 -16.02
N ASP A 210 18.06 -3.87 -17.25
CA ASP A 210 18.14 -5.28 -17.61
C ASP A 210 19.45 -5.84 -17.04
N PRO A 211 19.42 -6.86 -16.15
CA PRO A 211 20.63 -7.46 -15.61
C PRO A 211 21.39 -8.30 -16.65
N HIS A 212 20.87 -8.46 -17.88
CA HIS A 212 21.40 -9.30 -18.96
C HIS A 212 21.62 -10.76 -18.51
N GLN A 213 20.80 -11.21 -17.57
CA GLN A 213 20.83 -12.58 -17.08
C GLN A 213 19.99 -13.46 -18.01
N SER A 214 20.51 -14.67 -18.28
CA SER A 214 19.72 -15.71 -18.92
C SER A 214 18.50 -16.05 -18.06
N LYS A 215 17.42 -16.52 -18.70
CA LYS A 215 16.18 -16.84 -17.98
C LYS A 215 16.49 -17.69 -16.75
N PRO A 216 16.07 -17.25 -15.55
CA PRO A 216 16.43 -17.94 -14.32
C PRO A 216 15.90 -19.37 -14.35
N LYS A 217 16.75 -20.32 -13.97
CA LYS A 217 16.37 -21.74 -13.88
C LYS A 217 15.36 -22.00 -12.75
N ASN A 218 15.40 -21.16 -11.71
CA ASN A 218 14.52 -21.23 -10.56
C ASN A 218 13.42 -20.17 -10.69
N LEU A 219 12.18 -20.61 -10.51
CA LEU A 219 11.01 -19.73 -10.50
C LEU A 219 10.94 -18.96 -9.18
N GLY A 220 10.53 -17.70 -9.23
CA GLY A 220 10.42 -16.86 -8.04
C GLY A 220 10.03 -15.44 -8.39
N TYR A 221 9.47 -14.71 -7.43
CA TYR A 221 8.91 -13.37 -7.67
C TYR A 221 9.91 -12.39 -8.30
N GLN A 222 11.11 -12.27 -7.72
CA GLN A 222 12.16 -11.39 -8.25
C GLN A 222 12.77 -11.93 -9.55
N GLN A 223 12.88 -13.25 -9.66
CA GLN A 223 13.45 -13.94 -10.81
C GLN A 223 12.55 -13.79 -12.05
N ASP A 224 11.23 -13.87 -11.86
CA ASP A 224 10.24 -13.80 -12.93
C ASP A 224 10.31 -12.46 -13.68
N TRP A 225 10.52 -11.35 -12.98
CA TRP A 225 10.60 -10.03 -13.61
C TRP A 225 11.91 -9.77 -14.35
N ASN A 226 12.99 -10.47 -13.97
CA ASN A 226 14.33 -10.34 -14.53
C ASN A 226 14.77 -8.88 -14.73
N ALA A 227 14.54 -8.04 -13.71
CA ALA A 227 14.88 -6.63 -13.72
C ALA A 227 15.70 -6.28 -12.48
N GLY A 228 16.76 -5.50 -12.68
CA GLY A 228 17.56 -4.93 -11.61
C GLY A 228 17.07 -3.53 -11.23
N PHE A 229 17.27 -3.16 -9.97
CA PHE A 229 16.95 -1.83 -9.43
C PHE A 229 18.24 -1.10 -9.10
N ALA A 230 18.35 0.17 -9.48
CA ALA A 230 19.50 1.00 -9.17
C ALA A 230 19.06 2.35 -8.56
N TYR A 231 19.80 2.76 -7.54
CA TYR A 231 19.67 4.08 -6.90
C TYR A 231 20.66 5.09 -7.49
N LYS A 232 21.62 4.65 -8.33
CA LYS A 232 22.53 5.51 -9.08
C LYS A 232 22.44 5.25 -10.58
N LYS A 233 22.61 6.29 -11.39
CA LYS A 233 22.83 6.19 -12.83
C LYS A 233 24.05 7.03 -13.20
N LYS A 234 25.05 6.41 -13.84
CA LYS A 234 26.32 7.06 -14.23
C LYS A 234 27.00 7.78 -13.06
N GLY A 235 27.03 7.15 -11.88
CA GLY A 235 27.64 7.69 -10.66
C GLY A 235 26.79 8.71 -9.90
N VAL A 236 25.68 9.18 -10.46
CA VAL A 236 24.80 10.16 -9.84
C VAL A 236 23.64 9.45 -9.13
N GLU A 237 23.44 9.77 -7.84
CA GLU A 237 22.30 9.30 -7.05
C GLU A 237 20.97 9.79 -7.65
N ILE A 238 19.93 8.97 -7.53
CA ILE A 238 18.58 9.32 -7.99
C ILE A 238 17.94 10.46 -7.19
N GLY A 239 18.41 10.66 -5.96
CA GLY A 239 18.02 11.73 -5.05
C GLY A 239 18.75 11.61 -3.71
N PRO A 240 18.53 12.56 -2.77
CA PRO A 240 19.03 12.44 -1.41
C PRO A 240 18.42 11.22 -0.71
N ARG A 241 19.23 10.44 0.02
CA ARG A 241 18.74 9.29 0.79
C ARG A 241 18.22 9.74 2.15
N ALA A 242 17.06 9.25 2.55
CA ALA A 242 16.53 9.39 3.90
C ALA A 242 17.24 8.43 4.88
N ASN A 243 16.73 8.29 6.11
CA ASN A 243 17.34 7.40 7.10
C ASN A 243 17.24 5.92 6.69
N SER A 244 16.08 5.51 6.19
CA SER A 244 15.88 4.13 5.73
C SER A 244 16.69 3.86 4.46
N TYR A 245 17.43 2.75 4.43
CA TYR A 245 18.38 2.42 3.35
C TYR A 245 17.73 2.37 1.95
N TRP A 246 16.44 2.06 1.89
CA TRP A 246 15.67 1.93 0.65
C TRP A 246 15.09 3.27 0.17
N LEU A 247 15.01 4.28 1.03
CA LEU A 247 14.20 5.48 0.81
C LEU A 247 15.03 6.63 0.25
N TYR A 248 14.73 7.03 -0.98
CA TYR A 248 15.34 8.18 -1.64
C TYR A 248 14.27 9.23 -1.94
N ASN A 249 14.61 10.49 -1.74
CA ASN A 249 13.73 11.62 -1.99
C ASN A 249 13.68 11.89 -3.49
N VAL A 250 12.64 11.35 -4.16
CA VAL A 250 12.47 11.43 -5.62
C VAL A 250 11.10 12.02 -6.01
N PRO A 251 10.84 13.33 -5.79
CA PRO A 251 9.52 13.93 -6.01
C PRO A 251 9.01 13.81 -7.45
N TRP A 252 9.89 13.88 -8.45
CA TRP A 252 9.51 13.71 -9.85
C TRP A 252 8.97 12.30 -10.16
N GLY A 253 9.33 11.31 -9.33
CA GLY A 253 8.81 9.95 -9.45
C GLY A 253 7.33 9.87 -9.13
N MET A 254 6.85 10.68 -8.19
CA MET A 254 5.42 10.79 -7.84
C MET A 254 4.60 11.25 -9.04
N TYR A 255 5.05 12.34 -9.68
CA TYR A 255 4.40 12.87 -10.88
C TYR A 255 4.27 11.80 -11.96
N LYS A 256 5.33 11.04 -12.22
CA LYS A 256 5.31 9.94 -13.20
C LYS A 256 4.35 8.82 -12.82
N ALA A 257 4.26 8.45 -11.55
CA ALA A 257 3.33 7.42 -11.09
C ALA A 257 1.87 7.85 -11.28
N VAL A 258 1.53 9.08 -10.88
CA VAL A 258 0.19 9.66 -11.08
C VAL A 258 -0.14 9.77 -12.56
N MET A 259 0.77 10.28 -13.38
CA MET A 259 0.56 10.40 -14.83
C MET A 259 0.43 9.04 -15.51
N TYR A 260 1.19 8.03 -15.09
CA TYR A 260 1.04 6.67 -15.59
C TYR A 260 -0.37 6.14 -15.30
N ILE A 261 -0.89 6.34 -14.09
CA ILE A 261 -2.24 5.90 -13.75
C ILE A 261 -3.28 6.66 -14.58
N LYS A 262 -3.12 7.98 -14.69
CA LYS A 262 -3.97 8.84 -15.51
C LYS A 262 -4.06 8.37 -16.96
N GLU A 263 -2.92 8.14 -17.60
CA GLU A 263 -2.83 7.81 -19.03
C GLU A 263 -3.22 6.36 -19.32
N ARG A 264 -2.97 5.42 -18.40
CA ARG A 264 -3.14 3.98 -18.65
C ARG A 264 -4.41 3.38 -18.07
N TYR A 265 -5.08 4.06 -17.16
CA TYR A 265 -6.25 3.52 -16.44
C TYR A 265 -7.45 4.47 -16.47
N GLY A 266 -7.52 5.37 -17.46
CA GLY A 266 -8.70 6.20 -17.69
C GLY A 266 -8.86 7.35 -16.70
N ASN A 267 -7.78 7.79 -16.05
CA ASN A 267 -7.77 8.92 -15.13
C ASN A 267 -8.83 8.82 -14.01
N PRO A 268 -8.79 7.75 -13.18
CA PRO A 268 -9.70 7.61 -12.07
C PRO A 268 -9.45 8.69 -11.02
N THR A 269 -10.39 8.86 -10.09
CA THR A 269 -10.15 9.64 -8.87
C THR A 269 -8.96 9.03 -8.12
N MET A 270 -7.95 9.84 -7.82
CA MET A 270 -6.72 9.39 -7.17
C MET A 270 -6.53 10.10 -5.83
N ILE A 271 -6.11 9.33 -4.82
CA ILE A 271 -5.70 9.83 -3.51
C ILE A 271 -4.24 9.44 -3.32
N LEU A 272 -3.39 10.42 -3.00
CA LEU A 272 -2.05 10.11 -2.47
C LEU A 272 -2.21 9.64 -1.03
N SER A 273 -2.40 8.33 -0.84
CA SER A 273 -2.81 7.73 0.43
C SER A 273 -1.66 7.57 1.42
N GLU A 274 -0.43 7.42 0.94
CA GLU A 274 0.77 7.46 1.77
C GLU A 274 1.94 8.14 1.06
N ASN A 275 2.59 9.06 1.78
CA ASN A 275 3.86 9.68 1.40
C ASN A 275 4.57 10.18 2.68
N GLY A 276 5.88 10.06 2.75
CA GLY A 276 6.65 10.52 3.90
C GLY A 276 8.12 10.16 3.80
N MET A 277 8.89 10.52 4.83
CA MET A 277 10.29 10.15 4.95
C MET A 277 10.64 9.74 6.38
N SER A 278 11.62 8.84 6.52
CA SER A 278 12.19 8.50 7.81
C SER A 278 13.32 9.48 8.17
N CYS A 279 13.30 9.96 9.41
CA CYS A 279 14.30 10.85 9.99
C CYS A 279 14.89 10.25 11.27
N TYR A 280 16.03 10.79 11.72
CA TYR A 280 16.48 10.59 13.09
C TYR A 280 15.83 11.63 14.00
N PHE A 281 15.45 11.23 15.21
CA PHE A 281 15.37 12.15 16.33
C PHE A 281 16.69 12.04 17.08
N THR A 282 17.54 13.06 16.97
CA THR A 282 18.60 13.26 17.96
C THR A 282 17.91 13.87 19.17
N SER A 283 17.66 13.06 20.20
CA SER A 283 17.33 13.55 21.54
C SER A 283 18.54 14.24 22.17
#